data_AF-A0A2M7GLR8-F1
#
_entry.id   AF-A0A2M7GLR8-F1
#
_cell.length_a   1.000
_cell.length_b   1.000
_cell.length_c   1.000
_cell.angle_alpha   90.00
_cell.angle_beta   90.00
_cell.angle_gamma   90.00
#
_symmetry.space_group_name_H-M   'P 1'
#
loop_
_entity.id
_entity.type
_entity.pdbx_description
1 polymer ?
#
loop_
_entity_poly.entity_id
_entity_poly.type
_entity_poly.pdbx_seq_one_letter_code
_entity_poly.pdbx_strand_id
1 'polypeptide(L)' 'MAAEAYADTIHVGDCVELMNAMPEGSVDMVFADPPYNLQLEGELHRPDNSRVDGVDADWDRFSGFK' A
#
# COMPACT_ATOMS: atom_id res chain seq x y z
N MET A 1 -25.97 -0.53 -8.24
CA MET A 1 -26.37 0.52 -9.23
C MET A 1 -25.33 1.64 -9.45
N ALA A 2 -24.37 1.90 -8.56
CA ALA A 2 -23.10 2.58 -8.93
C ALA A 2 -21.90 1.93 -8.21
N ALA A 3 -22.08 1.60 -6.92
CA ALA A 3 -21.12 0.82 -6.13
C ALA A 3 -20.80 -0.57 -6.72
N GLU A 4 -21.81 -1.27 -7.25
CA GLU A 4 -21.61 -2.60 -7.90
C GLU A 4 -20.66 -2.57 -9.09
N ALA A 5 -20.44 -1.42 -9.75
CA ALA A 5 -19.47 -1.30 -10.83
C ALA A 5 -18.00 -1.36 -10.34
N TYR A 6 -17.79 -1.21 -9.04
CA TYR A 6 -16.48 -1.26 -8.38
C TYR A 6 -16.25 -2.56 -7.60
N ALA A 7 -17.26 -3.41 -7.47
CA ALA A 7 -17.15 -4.71 -6.82
C ALA A 7 -16.44 -5.73 -7.73
N ASP A 8 -15.80 -6.73 -7.12
CA ASP A 8 -15.12 -7.85 -7.80
C ASP A 8 -14.12 -7.41 -8.90
N THR A 9 -13.54 -6.22 -8.75
CA THR A 9 -12.70 -5.57 -9.76
C THR A 9 -11.38 -5.11 -9.16
N ILE A 10 -10.30 -5.27 -9.93
CA ILE A 10 -8.97 -4.72 -9.60
C ILE A 10 -8.82 -3.39 -10.33
N HIS A 11 -8.71 -2.31 -9.57
CA HIS A 11 -8.43 -0.97 -10.11
C HIS A 11 -6.94 -0.66 -9.96
N VAL A 12 -6.25 -0.47 -11.09
CA VAL A 12 -4.80 -0.19 -11.12
C VAL A 12 -4.58 1.30 -11.34
N GLY A 13 -3.93 1.97 -10.38
CA GLY A 13 -3.64 3.40 -10.43
C GLY A 13 -3.32 3.99 -9.06
N ASP A 14 -3.24 5.31 -8.99
CA ASP A 14 -3.14 6.03 -7.71
C ASP A 14 -4.42 5.83 -6.90
N CYS A 15 -4.29 5.39 -5.64
CA CYS A 15 -5.45 5.05 -4.83
C CYS A 15 -6.28 6.28 -4.44
N VAL A 16 -5.69 7.46 -4.31
CA VAL A 16 -6.40 8.70 -3.95
C VAL A 16 -7.27 9.14 -5.12
N GLU A 17 -6.72 9.19 -6.33
CA GLU A 17 -7.48 9.52 -7.55
C GLU A 17 -8.63 8.54 -7.79
N LEU A 18 -8.37 7.24 -7.67
CA LEU A 18 -9.38 6.20 -7.86
C LEU A 18 -10.49 6.26 -6.80
N MET A 19 -10.14 6.39 -5.52
CA MET A 19 -11.14 6.47 -4.44
C MET A 19 -11.99 7.74 -4.53
N ASN A 20 -11.42 8.87 -4.98
CA ASN A 20 -12.18 10.11 -5.18
C ASN A 20 -13.24 10.01 -6.30
N ALA A 21 -13.09 9.06 -7.23
CA ALA A 21 -14.08 8.79 -8.28
C ALA A 21 -15.21 7.86 -7.82
N MET A 22 -15.06 7.21 -6.66
CA MET A 22 -16.08 6.31 -6.11
C MET A 22 -17.24 7.11 -5.47
N PRO A 23 -18.49 6.60 -5.52
CA PRO A 23 -19.59 7.22 -4.80
C PRO A 23 -19.33 7.25 -3.29
N GLU A 24 -19.75 8.33 -2.62
CA GLU A 24 -19.69 8.40 -1.15
C GLU A 24 -20.52 7.29 -0.48
N GLY A 25 -20.08 6.79 0.68
CA GLY A 25 -20.80 5.75 1.42
C GLY A 25 -20.94 4.41 0.70
N SER A 26 -20.09 4.13 -0.30
CA SER A 26 -20.18 2.93 -1.14
C SER A 26 -19.36 1.73 -0.64
N VAL A 27 -18.60 1.89 0.45
CA VAL A 27 -17.71 0.85 0.99
C VAL A 27 -18.05 0.60 2.45
N ASP A 28 -18.37 -0.65 2.78
CA ASP A 28 -18.71 -1.07 4.15
C ASP A 28 -17.47 -1.24 5.05
N MET A 29 -16.35 -1.67 4.46
CA MET A 29 -15.09 -1.92 5.18
C MET A 29 -13.89 -1.65 4.29
N VAL A 30 -12.86 -1.02 4.87
CA VAL A 30 -11.57 -0.79 4.22
C VAL A 30 -10.49 -1.54 5.00
N PHE A 31 -9.65 -2.28 4.29
CA PHE A 31 -8.38 -2.80 4.78
C PHE A 31 -7.26 -2.13 3.98
N ALA A 32 -6.29 -1.55 4.67
CA ALA A 32 -5.18 -0.85 4.02
C ALA A 32 -3.87 -1.23 4.70
N ASP A 33 -2.88 -1.56 3.89
CA ASP A 33 -1.49 -1.78 4.29
C ASP A 33 -0.60 -0.75 3.54
N PRO A 34 -0.56 0.51 4.01
CA PRO A 34 0.19 1.57 3.33
C PRO A 34 1.70 1.42 3.56
N PRO A 35 2.56 2.10 2.78
CA PRO A 35 4.00 2.17 3.08
C PRO A 35 4.27 2.76 4.47
N TYR A 36 5.14 2.12 5.25
CA TYR A 36 5.42 2.51 6.65
C TYR A 36 6.57 3.52 6.80
N ASN A 37 7.31 3.82 5.72
CA ASN A 37 8.43 4.76 5.71
C ASN A 37 9.42 4.51 6.88
N LEU A 38 9.84 3.25 7.07
CA LEU A 38 10.65 2.83 8.21
C LEU A 38 12.07 3.41 8.23
N GLN A 39 12.61 3.79 7.06
CA GLN A 39 13.94 4.39 6.91
C GLN A 39 15.06 3.64 7.65
N LEU A 40 15.07 2.30 7.56
CA LEU A 40 16.08 1.49 8.24
C LEU A 40 17.47 1.78 7.66
N GLU A 41 18.40 2.23 8.49
CA GLU A 41 19.79 2.52 8.09
C GLU A 41 20.61 1.25 7.79
N GLY A 42 20.14 0.07 8.20
CA GLY A 42 20.87 -1.20 8.08
C GLY A 42 19.98 -2.42 7.92
N GLU A 43 20.61 -3.59 7.80
CA GLU A 43 19.88 -4.85 7.64
C GLU A 43 19.14 -5.24 8.92
N LEU A 44 17.88 -5.63 8.76
CA LEU A 44 17.10 -6.20 9.84
C LEU A 44 17.35 -7.71 9.88
N HIS A 45 17.72 -8.25 11.04
CA HIS A 45 17.89 -9.69 11.25
C HIS A 45 16.77 -10.26 12.12
N ARG A 46 16.37 -11.50 11.82
CA ARG A 46 15.50 -12.31 12.67
C ARG A 46 16.28 -12.84 13.88
N PRO A 47 15.62 -13.37 14.92
CA PRO A 47 16.29 -13.95 16.09
C PRO A 47 17.23 -15.12 15.78
N ASP A 48 17.02 -15.83 14.67
CA ASP A 48 17.90 -16.90 14.17
C ASP A 48 19.09 -16.37 13.35
N ASN A 49 19.29 -15.05 13.35
CA ASN A 49 20.32 -14.30 12.61
C ASN A 49 20.15 -14.29 11.08
N SER A 50 19.07 -14.86 10.54
CA SER A 50 18.74 -14.72 9.12
C SER A 50 18.32 -13.28 8.80
N ARG A 51 18.66 -12.80 7.59
CA ARG A 51 18.24 -11.48 7.13
C ARG A 51 16.73 -11.46 6.89
N VAL A 52 16.06 -10.39 7.30
CA VAL A 52 14.66 -10.14 6.95
C VAL A 52 14.59 -9.80 5.47
N ASP A 53 13.74 -10.53 4.77
CA ASP A 53 13.39 -10.27 3.37
C ASP A 53 12.24 -9.26 3.36
N GLY A 54 12.60 -8.00 3.11
CA GLY A 54 11.68 -6.87 3.07
C GLY A 54 11.03 -6.70 1.70
N VAL A 55 10.17 -5.69 1.59
CA VAL A 55 9.66 -5.25 0.29
C VAL A 55 10.71 -4.34 -0.35
N ASP A 56 11.27 -4.75 -1.49
CA ASP A 56 12.34 -4.01 -2.17
C ASP A 56 11.84 -3.21 -3.40
N ALA A 57 10.53 -3.19 -3.61
CA ALA A 57 9.89 -2.65 -4.81
C ALA A 57 10.04 -1.12 -4.94
N ASP A 58 10.10 -0.62 -6.18
CA ASP A 58 10.32 0.81 -6.46
C ASP A 58 9.24 1.72 -5.84
N TRP A 59 8.00 1.23 -5.72
CA TRP A 59 6.91 1.99 -5.09
C TRP A 59 7.06 2.13 -3.57
N ASP A 60 7.91 1.31 -2.93
CA ASP A 60 8.24 1.40 -1.50
C ASP A 60 9.47 2.28 -1.24
N ARG A 61 10.03 2.88 -2.31
CA ARG A 61 11.17 3.82 -2.24
C ARG A 61 10.68 5.24 -2.43
N PHE A 62 10.99 6.09 -1.46
CA PHE A 62 10.65 7.51 -1.51
C PHE A 62 11.89 8.35 -1.84
N SER A 63 11.72 9.44 -2.59
CA SER A 63 12.80 10.34 -3.02
C SER A 63 13.37 11.25 -1.92
N GLY A 64 13.06 11.01 -0.64
CA GLY A 64 13.70 11.65 0.51
C GLY A 64 14.03 10.54 1.52
N PHE A 65 15.24 10.43 2.08
CA PHE A 65 16.15 11.45 2.61
C PHE A 65 17.59 11.36 2.02
N LYS A 66 18.41 12.39 2.30
CA LYS A 66 19.88 12.35 2.16
C LYS A 66 20.50 11.49 3.25
#